data_AF-A0A3B8KUZ0-F1
#
_entry.id   AF-A0A3B8KUZ0-F1
#
_cell.length_a   1.000
_cell.length_b   1.000
_cell.length_c   1.000
_cell.angle_alpha   90.00
_cell.angle_beta   90.00
_cell.angle_gamma   90.00
#
_symmetry.space_group_name_H-M   'P 1'
#
loop_
_entity.id
_entity.type
_entity.pdbx_description
1 polymer ?
#
loop_
_entity_poly.entity_id
_entity_poly.type
_entity_poly.pdbx_seq_one_letter_code
_entity_poly.pdbx_strand_id
1 'polypeptide(L)' 'YRSAIFFHSPEQQQAAEASRTAAQERISRPIATEITEASTFYRAEEYHQQYLEKRGLGSCHL' A
#
# COMPACT_ATOMS: atom_id res chain seq x y z
N TYR A 1 3.48 -11.50 -0.59
CA TYR A 1 2.94 -10.15 -0.90
C TYR A 1 4.09 -9.22 -1.20
N ARG A 2 3.87 -8.20 -2.05
CA ARG A 2 4.84 -7.10 -2.28
C ARG A 2 4.26 -5.80 -1.74
N SER A 3 5.11 -4.88 -1.29
CA SER A 3 4.69 -3.53 -0.93
C SER A 3 4.66 -2.63 -2.17
N ALA A 4 3.59 -1.87 -2.34
CA ALA A 4 3.44 -0.92 -3.43
C ALA A 4 2.54 0.25 -3.01
N ILE A 5 2.78 1.41 -3.62
CA ILE A 5 1.91 2.59 -3.61
C ILE A 5 1.46 2.82 -5.05
N PHE A 6 0.15 2.77 -5.27
CA PHE A 6 -0.46 3.02 -6.58
C PHE A 6 -0.99 4.46 -6.63
N PHE A 7 -0.52 5.28 -7.56
CA PHE A 7 -0.94 6.67 -7.70
C PHE A 7 -1.88 6.89 -8.89
N HIS A 8 -2.78 7.87 -8.78
CA HIS A 8 -3.71 8.28 -9.83
C HIS A 8 -3.39 9.67 -10.41
N SER A 9 -2.43 10.41 -9.83
CA SER A 9 -2.03 11.72 -10.33
C SER A 9 -0.53 11.99 -10.12
N PRO A 10 0.06 12.92 -10.90
CA PRO A 10 1.45 13.33 -10.72
C PRO A 10 1.74 13.90 -9.33
N GLU A 11 0.78 14.60 -8.70
CA GLU A 11 0.94 15.15 -7.36
C GLU A 11 1.04 14.03 -6.31
N GLN A 12 0.24 12.97 -6.47
CA GLN A 12 0.33 11.79 -5.62
C GLN A 12 1.66 11.05 -5.80
N GLN A 13 2.16 10.95 -7.04
CA GLN A 13 3.47 10.37 -7.31
C GLN A 13 4.57 11.15 -6.57
N GLN A 14 4.61 12.48 -6.73
CA GLN A 14 5.60 13.33 -6.07
C GLN A 14 5.54 13.23 -4.54
N ALA A 15 4.33 13.23 -3.96
CA ALA A 15 4.14 13.06 -2.53
C ALA A 15 4.64 11.68 -2.03
N ALA A 16 4.36 10.61 -2.79
CA ALA A 16 4.83 9.27 -2.46
C ALA A 16 6.37 9.18 -2.51
N GLU A 17 7.00 9.73 -3.55
CA GLU A 17 8.47 9.74 -3.70
C GLU A 17 9.16 10.55 -2.60
N ALA A 18 8.61 11.73 -2.26
CA ALA A 18 9.10 12.56 -1.17
C ALA A 18 8.99 11.81 0.18
N SER A 19 7.86 11.17 0.44
CA SER A 19 7.67 10.39 1.66
C SER A 19 8.62 9.20 1.77
N ARG A 20 8.88 8.48 0.66
CA ARG A 20 9.83 7.36 0.61
C ARG A 20 11.25 7.84 0.90
N THR A 21 11.64 8.97 0.32
CA THR A 21 12.96 9.58 0.56
C THR A 21 13.14 9.95 2.04
N ALA A 22 12.17 10.65 2.64
CA ALA A 22 12.20 11.01 4.05
C ALA A 22 12.13 9.79 5.00
N ALA A 23 11.51 8.68 4.57
CA ALA A 23 11.51 7.43 5.32
C ALA A 23 12.87 6.73 5.24
N GLN A 24 13.51 6.75 4.06
CA GLN A 24 14.80 6.10 3.82
C GLN A 24 15.90 6.63 4.75
N GLU A 25 15.86 7.91 5.12
CA GLU A 25 16.79 8.51 6.09
C GLU A 25 16.82 7.78 7.44
N ARG A 26 15.70 7.16 7.83
CA ARG A 26 15.54 6.45 9.12
C ARG A 26 15.67 4.93 8.99
N ILE A 27 15.69 4.40 7.76
CA ILE A 27 15.71 2.97 7.48
C ILE A 27 17.05 2.63 6.83
N SER A 28 17.88 1.85 7.51
CA SER A 28 19.22 1.50 7.03
C SER A 28 19.21 0.62 5.77
N ARG A 29 18.17 -0.19 5.59
CA ARG A 29 17.99 -1.03 4.41
C ARG A 29 17.25 -0.26 3.31
N PRO A 30 17.58 -0.49 2.02
CA PRO A 30 16.81 0.09 0.92
C PRO A 30 15.33 -0.27 1.03
N ILE A 31 14.46 0.73 0.93
CA ILE A 31 13.01 0.54 0.91
C ILE A 31 12.64 -0.12 -0.42
N ALA A 32 12.07 -1.32 -0.33
CA ALA A 32 11.66 -2.12 -1.49
C ALA A 32 10.27 -1.75 -2.05
N THR A 33 9.56 -0.82 -1.42
CA THR A 33 8.20 -0.41 -1.82
C THR A 33 8.21 0.26 -3.19
N GLU A 34 7.46 -0.34 -4.11
CA GLU A 34 7.23 0.14 -5.46
C GLU A 34 6.30 1.36 -5.44
N ILE A 35 6.57 2.36 -6.28
CA ILE A 35 5.68 3.50 -6.52
C ILE A 35 5.37 3.46 -8.01
N THR A 36 4.11 3.20 -8.36
CA THR A 36 3.71 2.92 -9.75
C THR A 36 2.31 3.44 -10.03
N GLU A 37 2.01 3.68 -11.30
CA GLU A 37 0.70 4.18 -11.72
C GLU A 37 -0.38 3.14 -11.42
N ALA A 38 -1.52 3.59 -10.91
CA ALA A 38 -2.65 2.71 -10.64
C ALA A 38 -3.24 2.17 -11.94
N SER A 39 -3.10 0.85 -12.14
CA SER A 39 -3.79 0.13 -13.21
C SER A 39 -5.21 -0.27 -12.79
N THR A 40 -5.93 -0.96 -13.66
CA THR A 40 -7.24 -1.56 -13.33
C THR A 40 -7.17 -2.34 -12.02
N PHE A 41 -7.98 -1.95 -11.05
CA PHE A 41 -8.12 -2.63 -9.78
C PHE A 41 -9.35 -3.54 -9.82
N TYR A 42 -9.12 -4.84 -9.76
CA TYR A 42 -10.20 -5.82 -9.69
C TYR A 42 -10.65 -5.96 -8.24
N ARG A 43 -11.90 -5.58 -7.98
CA ARG A 43 -12.51 -5.76 -6.66
C ARG A 43 -12.52 -7.25 -6.31
N ALA A 44 -11.95 -7.60 -5.17
CA ALA A 44 -12.02 -8.96 -4.64
C ALA A 44 -13.47 -9.39 -4.35
N GLU A 45 -13.70 -10.70 -4.34
CA GLU A 45 -14.98 -11.34 -4.08
C GLU A 45 -15.58 -10.89 -2.73
N GLU A 46 -16.91 -10.95 -2.61
CA GLU A 46 -17.61 -10.50 -1.40
C GLU A 46 -17.17 -11.22 -0.12
N TYR A 47 -16.68 -12.45 -0.25
CA TYR A 47 -16.07 -13.19 0.85
C TYR A 47 -14.88 -12.45 1.49
N HIS A 48 -14.07 -11.75 0.68
CA HIS A 48 -12.87 -11.04 1.13
C HIS A 48 -13.14 -9.64 1.68
N GLN A 49 -14.30 -9.07 1.35
CA GLN A 49 -14.67 -7.74 1.82
C GLN A 49 -15.04 -7.77 3.31
N GLN A 50 -14.52 -6.81 4.08
CA GLN A 50 -14.77 -6.72 5.53
C GLN A 50 -14.49 -8.05 6.27
N TYR A 51 -13.50 -8.83 5.81
CA TYR A 51 -13.26 -10.18 6.30
C TYR A 51 -13.06 -10.23 7.83
N LEU A 52 -12.31 -9.28 8.41
CA LEU A 52 -12.06 -9.23 9.85
C LEU A 52 -13.35 -9.02 10.65
N GLU A 53 -14.18 -8.06 10.23
CA GLU A 53 -15.48 -7.75 10.84
C GLU A 53 -16.41 -8.96 10.74
N LYS A 54 -16.54 -9.56 9.55
CA LYS A 54 -17.36 -10.76 9.31
C LYS A 54 -16.92 -11.99 10.13
N ARG A 55 -15.65 -12.04 10.55
CA ARG A 55 -15.10 -13.13 11.37
C ARG A 55 -15.00 -12.81 12.85
N GLY A 56 -15.40 -11.61 13.29
CA GLY A 56 -15.25 -11.17 14.67
C GLY A 56 -13.80 -11.14 15.14
N LEU A 57 -12.85 -11.01 14.21
CA LEU A 57 -11.41 -11.00 14.50
C LEU A 57 -10.96 -9.56 14.74
N GLY A 58 -10.53 -9.26 15.98
CA GLY A 58 -10.06 -7.93 16.38
C GLY A 58 -8.67 -7.56 15.84
N SER A 59 -7.89 -8.54 15.39
CA SER A 59 -6.62 -8.32 14.70
C SER A 59 -6.26 -9.48 13.77
N CYS A 60 -5.55 -9.14 12.69
CA CYS A 60 -4.80 -10.05 11.85
C CYS A 60 -3.34 -9.60 11.90
N HIS A 61 -2.39 -10.42 11.48
CA HIS A 61 -0.99 -9.99 11.37
C HIS A 61 -0.92 -8.78 10.42
N LEU A 62 -0.54 -7.62 10.95
CA LEU A 62 -0.34 -6.34 10.27
C LEU A 62 1.15 -6.04 10.19
#